data_AF-A0A6Q2Z8D0-F1
#
_entry.id   AF-A0A6Q2Z8D0-F1
#
_cell.length_a   1.000
_cell.length_b   1.000
_cell.length_c   1.000
_cell.angle_alpha   90.00
_cell.angle_beta   90.00
_cell.angle_gamma   90.00
#
_symmetry.space_group_name_H-M   'P 1'
#
loop_
_entity.id
_entity.type
_entity.pdbx_description
1 polymer ?
#
loop_
_entity_poly.entity_id
_entity_poly.type
_entity_poly.pdbx_seq_one_letter_code
_entity_poly.pdbx_strand_id
1 'polypeptide(L)'
;MHVSYTNASMYTGKGSLQRMKDELHLNIKRANVFWKAKKDMMDGLTKLKDHMVMHLKYNIEESIRMSLHTPNSSFLPDVTEDYNKIRELMVCSSTIPVATIWYPHTEFQCQTVEGQTNVQEPRIITSQHIRRPTYRLQFPEAGLFQCGLTGLVFEMAGKGDVCVKMSQWDTSVLGSMTPAGPLFSISCPAVLQLHLPHCMCDDEEVLSVAHFTGGTMEIVKPLKTTASHVVVNIPNPSLVGLIRCGLSTLPVQSRVLLFLCPQGNTNQNGMLNVFLLPKNVPTFEVIDQQKGSTFIQTSSECTLSPGRKYGLCCELVDYNLHLKSRTFHGDFSPNFLPTFQVNLECISDAKNMNLTLLDRETNDQKVWECVVQTG
;
A
#
# COMPACT_ATOMS: atom_id res chain seq x y z
N MET A 1 27.50 11.28 -34.68
CA MET A 1 27.51 9.81 -34.50
C MET A 1 28.24 9.51 -33.19
N HIS A 2 27.64 8.77 -32.27
CA HIS A 2 28.20 8.54 -30.92
C HIS A 2 29.54 7.79 -31.00
N VAL A 3 30.54 8.15 -30.18
CA VAL A 3 31.93 7.66 -30.23
C VAL A 3 32.02 6.12 -30.26
N SER A 4 31.08 5.45 -29.60
CA SER A 4 30.98 3.98 -29.58
C SER A 4 30.76 3.36 -30.98
N TYR A 5 30.03 4.02 -31.88
CA TYR A 5 29.82 3.53 -33.24
C TYR A 5 31.06 3.75 -34.11
N THR A 6 31.77 4.86 -33.91
CA THR A 6 33.05 5.11 -34.58
C THR A 6 34.08 4.06 -34.18
N ASN A 7 34.20 3.75 -32.88
CA ASN A 7 35.14 2.74 -32.39
C ASN A 7 34.76 1.33 -32.84
N ALA A 8 33.47 0.98 -32.80
CA ALA A 8 33.00 -0.32 -33.27
C ALA A 8 33.30 -0.52 -34.78
N SER A 9 33.17 0.53 -35.60
CA SER A 9 33.43 0.45 -37.04
C SER A 9 34.90 0.18 -37.40
N MET A 10 35.84 0.35 -36.46
CA MET A 10 37.26 0.09 -36.69
C MET A 10 37.66 -1.39 -36.55
N TYR A 11 36.78 -2.26 -36.01
CA TYR A 11 37.09 -3.67 -35.86
C TYR A 11 36.92 -4.44 -37.18
N THR A 12 37.98 -5.07 -37.68
CA THR A 12 37.96 -5.91 -38.88
C THR A 12 38.56 -7.30 -38.61
N GLY A 13 38.40 -8.25 -39.54
CA GLY A 13 38.92 -9.61 -39.44
C GLY A 13 38.08 -10.59 -38.61
N LYS A 14 38.59 -11.82 -38.40
CA LYS A 14 37.85 -12.90 -37.70
C LYS A 14 37.52 -12.50 -36.25
N GLY A 15 36.27 -12.70 -35.85
CA GLY A 15 35.77 -12.31 -34.52
C GLY A 15 35.47 -10.81 -34.36
N SER A 16 35.52 -10.01 -35.43
CA SER A 16 35.18 -8.58 -35.38
C SER A 16 33.75 -8.32 -34.91
N LEU A 17 32.79 -9.12 -35.35
CA LEU A 17 31.37 -8.97 -35.01
C LEU A 17 31.14 -9.05 -33.50
N GLN A 18 31.82 -9.98 -32.82
CA GLN A 18 31.71 -10.15 -31.38
C GLN A 18 32.34 -8.95 -30.64
N ARG A 19 33.51 -8.48 -31.10
CA ARG A 19 34.17 -7.30 -30.52
C ARG A 19 33.36 -6.02 -30.70
N MET A 20 32.73 -5.83 -31.87
CA MET A 20 31.78 -4.74 -32.10
C MET A 20 30.61 -4.80 -31.12
N LYS A 21 30.03 -6.00 -30.94
CA LYS A 21 28.91 -6.23 -30.03
C LYS A 21 29.30 -5.92 -28.58
N ASP A 22 30.49 -6.33 -28.16
CA ASP A 22 30.98 -6.11 -26.79
C ASP A 22 31.28 -4.61 -26.53
N GLU A 23 31.89 -3.91 -27.50
CA GLU A 23 32.16 -2.45 -27.43
C GLU A 23 30.86 -1.62 -27.35
N LEU A 24 29.84 -2.01 -28.13
CA LEU A 24 28.52 -1.38 -28.06
C LEU A 24 27.80 -1.70 -26.75
N HIS A 25 27.85 -2.95 -26.27
CA HIS A 25 27.24 -3.32 -24.98
C HIS A 25 27.91 -2.64 -23.79
N LEU A 26 29.23 -2.50 -23.78
CA LEU A 26 29.96 -1.82 -22.72
C LEU A 26 29.60 -0.34 -22.66
N ASN A 27 29.47 0.30 -23.82
CA ASN A 27 29.03 1.69 -23.90
C ASN A 27 27.54 1.87 -23.56
N ILE A 28 26.64 0.96 -23.93
CA ILE A 28 25.23 1.00 -23.51
C ILE A 28 25.11 0.87 -21.99
N LYS A 29 25.95 0.05 -21.34
CA LYS A 29 26.00 -0.07 -19.88
C LYS A 29 26.60 1.16 -19.19
N ARG A 30 27.55 1.85 -19.82
CA ARG A 30 28.21 3.05 -19.27
C ARG A 30 27.49 4.35 -19.58
N ALA A 31 26.77 4.42 -20.70
CA ALA A 31 26.12 5.61 -21.17
C ALA A 31 24.74 5.71 -20.51
N ASN A 32 24.65 6.57 -19.49
CA ASN A 32 23.41 7.04 -18.86
C ASN A 32 22.43 7.73 -19.82
N VAL A 33 22.52 7.53 -21.14
CA VAL A 33 21.77 8.27 -22.15
C VAL A 33 20.28 7.95 -22.08
N PHE A 34 19.91 6.68 -21.87
CA PHE A 34 18.51 6.30 -21.67
C PHE A 34 17.95 6.79 -20.33
N TRP A 35 18.74 6.67 -19.26
CA TRP A 35 18.35 7.17 -17.94
C TRP A 35 18.22 8.68 -17.90
N LYS A 36 19.11 9.40 -18.58
CA LYS A 36 19.08 10.85 -18.74
C LYS A 36 17.88 11.28 -19.59
N ALA A 37 17.65 10.64 -20.73
CA ALA A 37 16.47 10.91 -21.56
C ALA A 37 15.16 10.66 -20.79
N LYS A 38 15.07 9.53 -20.05
CA LYS A 38 13.92 9.22 -19.19
C LYS A 38 13.73 10.29 -18.09
N LYS A 39 14.82 10.68 -17.42
CA LYS A 39 14.79 11.73 -16.39
C LYS A 39 14.33 13.07 -16.96
N ASP A 40 14.91 13.49 -18.08
CA ASP A 40 14.58 14.76 -18.74
C ASP A 40 13.10 14.77 -19.19
N MET A 41 12.56 13.64 -19.66
CA MET A 41 11.13 13.50 -20.00
C MET A 41 10.23 13.59 -18.76
N MET A 42 10.58 12.95 -17.64
CA MET A 42 9.80 13.05 -16.40
C MET A 42 9.84 14.45 -15.79
N ASP A 43 10.99 15.13 -15.85
CA ASP A 43 11.12 16.53 -15.42
C ASP A 43 10.26 17.45 -16.29
N GLY A 44 10.19 17.19 -17.60
CA GLY A 44 9.31 17.89 -18.54
C GLY A 44 7.82 17.70 -18.21
N LEU A 45 7.39 16.47 -17.94
CA LEU A 45 6.01 16.17 -17.55
C LEU A 45 5.63 16.83 -16.22
N THR A 46 6.56 16.85 -15.26
CA THR A 46 6.34 17.51 -13.97
C THR A 46 6.15 19.01 -14.14
N LYS A 47 7.01 19.67 -14.93
CA LYS A 47 6.87 21.10 -15.27
C LYS A 47 5.56 21.40 -16.00
N LEU A 48 5.14 20.53 -16.92
CA LEU A 48 3.87 20.69 -17.63
C LEU A 48 2.68 20.59 -16.67
N LYS A 49 2.68 19.58 -15.78
CA LYS A 49 1.67 19.42 -14.73
C LYS A 49 1.59 20.67 -13.85
N ASP A 50 2.72 21.16 -13.37
CA ASP A 50 2.77 22.34 -12.49
C ASP A 50 2.25 23.60 -13.21
N HIS A 51 2.60 23.77 -14.50
CA HIS A 51 2.08 24.84 -15.33
C HIS A 51 0.55 24.74 -15.51
N MET A 52 0.02 23.54 -15.79
CA MET A 52 -1.41 23.31 -15.94
C MET A 52 -2.17 23.61 -14.64
N VAL A 53 -1.65 23.14 -13.49
CA VAL A 53 -2.25 23.41 -12.18
C VAL A 53 -2.23 24.90 -11.86
N MET A 54 -1.11 25.59 -12.10
CA MET A 54 -1.00 27.03 -11.91
C MET A 54 -2.01 27.79 -12.78
N HIS A 55 -2.14 27.41 -14.06
CA HIS A 55 -3.04 28.08 -15.00
C HIS A 55 -4.50 27.83 -14.66
N LEU A 56 -4.87 26.60 -14.27
CA LEU A 56 -6.21 26.28 -13.78
C LEU A 56 -6.55 27.09 -12.53
N LYS A 57 -5.63 27.17 -11.56
CA LYS A 57 -5.81 27.97 -10.35
C LYS A 57 -6.04 29.44 -10.68
N TYR A 58 -5.20 30.02 -11.54
CA TYR A 58 -5.34 31.40 -11.98
C TYR A 58 -6.68 31.65 -12.68
N ASN A 59 -7.09 30.78 -13.60
CA ASN A 59 -8.36 30.93 -14.33
C ASN A 59 -9.58 30.79 -13.41
N ILE A 60 -9.50 29.94 -12.39
CA ILE A 60 -10.55 29.81 -11.36
C ILE A 60 -10.59 31.08 -10.51
N GLU A 61 -9.45 31.58 -10.03
CA GLU A 61 -9.37 32.82 -9.24
C GLU A 61 -9.90 34.03 -10.02
N GLU A 62 -9.53 34.16 -11.30
CA GLU A 62 -10.04 35.21 -12.18
C GLU A 62 -11.54 35.04 -12.46
N SER A 63 -12.02 33.81 -12.68
CA SER A 63 -13.46 33.57 -12.90
C SER A 63 -14.28 33.90 -11.65
N ILE A 64 -13.77 33.60 -10.46
CA ILE A 64 -14.38 34.00 -9.18
C ILE A 64 -14.37 35.53 -9.06
N ARG A 65 -13.24 36.18 -9.32
CA ARG A 65 -13.10 37.64 -9.26
C ARG A 65 -14.07 38.34 -10.21
N MET A 66 -14.19 37.86 -11.45
CA MET A 66 -15.11 38.40 -12.46
C MET A 66 -16.57 38.13 -12.10
N SER A 67 -16.88 36.98 -11.49
CA SER A 67 -18.24 36.67 -11.01
C SER A 67 -18.65 37.57 -9.84
N LEU A 68 -17.69 38.04 -9.03
CA LEU A 68 -17.93 38.98 -7.92
C LEU A 68 -17.99 40.45 -8.36
N HIS A 69 -17.49 40.78 -9.57
CA HIS A 69 -17.62 42.11 -10.16
C HIS A 69 -18.78 42.18 -11.15
N THR A 70 -20.00 42.24 -10.63
CA THR A 70 -21.14 42.76 -11.40
C THR A 70 -21.26 44.27 -11.15
N PRO A 71 -21.21 45.12 -12.20
CA PRO A 71 -21.48 46.54 -12.07
C PRO A 71 -22.99 46.71 -12.01
N ASN A 72 -23.61 46.33 -10.90
CA ASN A 72 -24.87 46.87 -10.41
C ASN A 72 -25.12 46.33 -9.01
N SER A 73 -24.81 47.20 -8.04
CA SER A 73 -25.23 47.11 -6.65
C SER A 73 -26.74 47.03 -6.55
N SER A 74 -27.26 45.82 -6.34
CA SER A 74 -28.40 45.50 -5.46
C SER A 74 -28.78 44.04 -5.73
N PHE A 75 -28.91 43.22 -4.69
CA PHE A 75 -29.36 41.82 -4.73
C PHE A 75 -28.33 40.72 -5.05
N LEU A 76 -27.13 40.77 -4.46
CA LEU A 76 -26.43 39.52 -4.14
C LEU A 76 -26.69 39.18 -2.65
N PRO A 77 -27.21 37.99 -2.31
CA PRO A 77 -27.25 37.57 -0.92
C PRO A 77 -25.83 37.43 -0.40
N ASP A 78 -25.61 37.79 0.86
CA ASP A 78 -24.33 37.61 1.54
C ASP A 78 -24.00 36.11 1.64
N VAL A 79 -23.19 35.63 0.70
CA VAL A 79 -22.73 34.24 0.64
C VAL A 79 -21.54 33.98 1.57
N THR A 80 -21.18 34.92 2.45
CA THR A 80 -20.10 34.73 3.44
C THR A 80 -20.38 33.53 4.34
N GLU A 81 -21.65 33.29 4.69
CA GLU A 81 -22.05 32.15 5.50
C GLU A 81 -21.89 30.82 4.75
N ASP A 82 -22.30 30.76 3.48
CA ASP A 82 -22.16 29.57 2.64
C ASP A 82 -20.69 29.29 2.28
N TYR A 83 -19.90 30.34 2.05
CA TYR A 83 -18.45 30.24 1.84
C TYR A 83 -17.76 29.70 3.10
N ASN A 84 -18.15 30.17 4.30
CA ASN A 84 -17.63 29.65 5.56
C ASN A 84 -18.08 28.21 5.83
N LYS A 85 -19.31 27.81 5.47
CA LYS A 85 -19.78 26.42 5.55
C LYS A 85 -19.00 25.50 4.63
N ILE A 86 -18.76 25.92 3.38
CA ILE A 86 -17.94 25.15 2.44
C ILE A 86 -16.48 25.09 2.93
N ARG A 87 -15.94 26.17 3.48
CA ARG A 87 -14.61 26.19 4.09
C ARG A 87 -14.53 25.24 5.29
N GLU A 88 -15.54 25.20 6.16
CA GLU A 88 -15.64 24.24 7.26
C GLU A 88 -15.75 22.81 6.77
N LEU A 89 -16.53 22.53 5.71
CA LEU A 89 -16.60 21.20 5.10
C LEU A 89 -15.25 20.76 4.49
N MET A 90 -14.49 21.68 3.90
CA MET A 90 -13.13 21.40 3.45
C MET A 90 -12.16 21.13 4.61
N VAL A 91 -12.32 21.82 5.75
CA VAL A 91 -11.52 21.61 6.98
C VAL A 91 -11.95 20.34 7.75
N CYS A 92 -13.22 19.94 7.64
CA CYS A 92 -13.73 18.69 8.21
C CYS A 92 -13.31 17.43 7.44
N SER A 93 -12.79 17.55 6.22
CA SER A 93 -12.16 16.42 5.51
C SER A 93 -10.78 16.05 6.07
N SER A 94 -10.18 16.93 6.88
CA SER A 94 -8.87 16.77 7.51
C SER A 94 -8.92 16.62 9.03
N THR A 95 -10.12 16.44 9.62
CA THR A 95 -10.27 16.22 11.06
C THR A 95 -11.14 15.00 11.33
N ILE A 96 -10.50 13.84 11.53
CA ILE A 96 -11.17 12.64 12.04
C ILE A 96 -11.15 12.73 13.57
N PRO A 97 -12.30 12.70 14.27
CA PRO A 97 -12.30 12.54 15.71
C PRO A 97 -11.75 11.15 16.06
N VAL A 98 -10.76 11.12 16.97
CA VAL A 98 -10.26 9.89 17.59
C VAL A 98 -11.39 9.31 18.45
N ALA A 99 -12.17 8.40 17.87
CA ALA A 99 -13.05 7.54 18.66
C ALA A 99 -12.19 6.40 19.23
N THR A 100 -12.04 6.36 20.55
CA THR A 100 -11.53 5.19 21.27
C THR A 100 -12.55 4.06 21.09
N ILE A 101 -12.40 3.25 20.04
CA ILE A 101 -13.25 2.07 19.84
C ILE A 101 -12.75 0.99 20.79
N TRP A 102 -13.39 0.92 21.96
CA TRP A 102 -13.39 -0.27 22.77
C TRP A 102 -14.21 -1.33 22.02
N TYR A 103 -13.59 -2.47 21.69
CA TYR A 103 -14.22 -3.59 21.00
C TYR A 103 -15.54 -4.00 21.67
N PRO A 104 -16.66 -3.87 20.95
CA PRO A 104 -17.34 -5.08 20.51
C PRO A 104 -17.83 -4.97 19.07
N HIS A 105 -17.48 -5.97 18.25
CA HIS A 105 -18.12 -6.30 16.97
C HIS A 105 -18.64 -5.11 16.14
N THR A 106 -17.74 -4.32 15.55
CA THR A 106 -18.13 -3.29 14.58
C THR A 106 -17.96 -3.83 13.16
N GLU A 107 -19.07 -3.90 12.43
CA GLU A 107 -19.15 -4.22 11.01
C GLU A 107 -18.23 -3.29 10.21
N PHE A 108 -17.31 -3.86 9.41
CA PHE A 108 -16.55 -3.10 8.43
C PHE A 108 -17.52 -2.76 7.28
N GLN A 109 -18.00 -1.51 7.22
CA GLN A 109 -18.75 -1.06 6.06
C GLN A 109 -17.80 -0.89 4.86
N CYS A 110 -17.72 -1.91 4.02
CA CYS A 110 -17.15 -1.82 2.69
C CYS A 110 -18.19 -1.21 1.73
N GLN A 111 -17.90 -0.02 1.19
CA GLN A 111 -18.67 0.56 0.09
C GLN A 111 -18.54 -0.30 -1.17
N THR A 112 -19.68 -0.69 -1.73
CA THR A 112 -19.81 -1.50 -2.94
C THR A 112 -19.89 -0.60 -4.16
N VAL A 113 -19.04 -0.83 -5.18
CA VAL A 113 -19.32 -0.38 -6.55
C VAL A 113 -18.95 -1.47 -7.57
N GLU A 114 -19.98 -1.85 -8.32
CA GLU A 114 -20.11 -2.60 -9.57
C GLU A 114 -19.56 -4.04 -9.70
N GLY A 115 -20.52 -4.97 -9.81
CA GLY A 115 -20.35 -6.42 -9.92
C GLY A 115 -20.73 -7.09 -8.59
N GLN A 116 -21.88 -7.78 -8.54
CA GLN A 116 -22.48 -8.38 -7.33
C GLN A 116 -21.50 -9.24 -6.52
N THR A 117 -20.72 -8.60 -5.65
CA THR A 117 -19.80 -9.27 -4.73
C THR A 117 -20.37 -9.05 -3.34
N ASN A 118 -20.88 -10.11 -2.72
CA ASN A 118 -21.44 -10.03 -1.39
C ASN A 118 -20.27 -9.96 -0.38
N VAL A 119 -20.21 -8.90 0.42
CA VAL A 119 -19.21 -8.78 1.48
C VAL A 119 -19.68 -9.62 2.67
N GLN A 120 -18.87 -10.59 3.05
CA GLN A 120 -19.12 -11.49 4.17
C GLN A 120 -18.16 -11.16 5.31
N GLU A 121 -18.73 -10.84 6.46
CA GLU A 121 -17.96 -10.73 7.70
C GLU A 121 -17.64 -12.13 8.25
N PRO A 122 -16.36 -12.49 8.39
CA PRO A 122 -15.96 -13.78 8.95
C PRO A 122 -16.21 -13.81 10.46
N ARG A 123 -16.57 -14.98 10.98
CA ARG A 123 -16.44 -15.27 12.41
C ARG A 123 -14.99 -15.56 12.73
N ILE A 124 -14.42 -14.80 13.65
CA ILE A 124 -13.04 -14.99 14.11
C ILE A 124 -13.03 -16.10 15.17
N ILE A 125 -12.25 -17.15 14.91
CA ILE A 125 -12.00 -18.25 15.84
C ILE A 125 -10.60 -18.05 16.42
N THR A 126 -10.53 -17.68 17.69
CA THR A 126 -9.32 -17.67 18.50
C THR A 126 -9.41 -18.77 19.57
N SER A 127 -8.30 -19.46 19.85
CA SER A 127 -8.22 -20.38 20.98
C SER A 127 -6.93 -20.12 21.76
N GLN A 128 -6.89 -20.49 23.04
CA GLN A 128 -5.72 -20.30 23.91
C GLN A 128 -4.45 -21.01 23.38
N HIS A 129 -4.61 -21.99 22.46
CA HIS A 129 -3.51 -22.72 21.83
C HIS A 129 -3.20 -22.25 20.41
N ILE A 130 -4.06 -21.43 19.80
CA ILE A 130 -3.90 -20.94 18.45
C ILE A 130 -3.21 -19.56 18.50
N ARG A 131 -1.92 -19.53 18.12
CA ARG A 131 -1.12 -18.30 18.09
C ARG A 131 -1.59 -17.25 17.06
N ARG A 132 -2.48 -17.60 16.13
CA ARG A 132 -2.95 -16.72 15.03
C ARG A 132 -4.42 -16.93 14.70
N PRO A 133 -5.22 -15.86 14.50
CA PRO A 133 -6.64 -15.98 14.24
C PRO A 133 -6.94 -16.90 13.05
N THR A 134 -8.02 -17.68 13.16
CA THR A 134 -8.60 -18.41 12.04
C THR A 134 -9.94 -17.79 11.71
N TYR A 135 -10.15 -17.40 10.46
CA TYR A 135 -11.38 -16.78 9.99
C TYR A 135 -12.29 -17.86 9.41
N ARG A 136 -13.51 -17.97 9.94
CA ARG A 136 -14.54 -18.89 9.41
C ARG A 136 -15.65 -18.09 8.75
N LEU A 137 -15.83 -18.32 7.45
CA LEU A 137 -16.93 -17.78 6.66
C LEU A 137 -17.94 -18.89 6.42
N GLN A 138 -19.22 -18.57 6.55
CA GLN A 138 -20.32 -19.50 6.27
C GLN A 138 -21.10 -18.97 5.08
N PHE A 139 -21.12 -19.73 4.00
CA PHE A 139 -21.79 -19.34 2.77
C PHE A 139 -23.08 -20.15 2.62
N PRO A 140 -24.25 -19.49 2.50
CA PRO A 140 -25.53 -20.19 2.46
C PRO A 140 -25.82 -20.86 1.12
N GLU A 141 -25.19 -20.39 0.04
CA GLU A 141 -25.49 -20.77 -1.34
C GLU A 141 -24.28 -20.59 -2.28
N ALA A 142 -24.48 -20.91 -3.55
CA ALA A 142 -23.51 -20.65 -4.61
C ALA A 142 -23.41 -19.14 -4.91
N GLY A 143 -22.23 -18.65 -5.21
CA GLY A 143 -22.04 -17.23 -5.51
C GLY A 143 -20.63 -16.72 -5.24
N LEU A 144 -20.43 -15.42 -5.46
CA LEU A 144 -19.16 -14.74 -5.27
C LEU A 144 -19.17 -13.91 -3.98
N PHE A 145 -18.26 -14.21 -3.06
CA PHE A 145 -18.23 -13.62 -1.72
C PHE A 145 -16.84 -13.10 -1.36
N GLN A 146 -16.77 -11.86 -0.86
CA GLN A 146 -15.53 -11.26 -0.40
C GLN A 146 -15.45 -11.29 1.13
N CYS A 147 -14.32 -11.74 1.68
CA CYS A 147 -14.01 -11.65 3.09
C CYS A 147 -13.64 -10.20 3.47
N GLY A 148 -14.42 -9.58 4.36
CA GLY A 148 -14.18 -8.21 4.81
C GLY A 148 -12.82 -7.99 5.50
N LEU A 149 -12.28 -9.02 6.17
CA LEU A 149 -11.03 -8.89 6.93
C LEU A 149 -9.76 -9.14 6.12
N THR A 150 -9.80 -10.07 5.15
CA THR A 150 -8.62 -10.46 4.37
C THR A 150 -8.63 -9.94 2.93
N GLY A 151 -9.77 -9.49 2.43
CA GLY A 151 -9.95 -9.11 1.04
C GLY A 151 -9.98 -10.29 0.05
N LEU A 152 -9.89 -11.54 0.51
CA LEU A 152 -10.03 -12.71 -0.35
C LEU A 152 -11.45 -12.78 -0.92
N VAL A 153 -11.58 -13.16 -2.19
CA VAL A 153 -12.89 -13.45 -2.81
C VAL A 153 -12.98 -14.93 -3.16
N PHE A 154 -14.12 -15.54 -2.82
CA PHE A 154 -14.41 -16.95 -3.06
C PHE A 154 -15.60 -17.07 -3.99
N GLU A 155 -15.42 -17.79 -5.10
CA GLU A 155 -16.54 -18.30 -5.89
C GLU A 155 -16.92 -19.69 -5.36
N MET A 156 -18.12 -19.78 -4.79
CA MET A 156 -18.64 -20.97 -4.13
C MET A 156 -19.57 -21.75 -5.07
N ALA A 157 -19.40 -23.06 -5.17
CA ALA A 157 -20.29 -23.95 -5.90
C ALA A 157 -21.67 -24.11 -5.24
N GLY A 158 -21.77 -23.81 -3.96
CA GLY A 158 -22.94 -24.04 -3.13
C GLY A 158 -22.67 -23.73 -1.68
N LYS A 159 -23.59 -24.15 -0.80
CA LYS A 159 -23.46 -24.00 0.65
C LYS A 159 -22.17 -24.63 1.16
N GLY A 160 -21.41 -23.91 1.97
CA GLY A 160 -20.17 -24.42 2.57
C GLY A 160 -19.55 -23.45 3.56
N ASP A 161 -18.67 -23.99 4.41
CA ASP A 161 -17.88 -23.19 5.34
C ASP A 161 -16.44 -23.09 4.82
N VAL A 162 -15.90 -21.87 4.78
CA VAL A 162 -14.49 -21.61 4.44
C VAL A 162 -13.74 -21.22 5.70
N CYS A 163 -12.68 -21.96 6.00
CA CYS A 163 -11.71 -21.58 7.02
C CYS A 163 -10.46 -20.98 6.35
N VAL A 164 -10.05 -19.80 6.78
CA VAL A 164 -8.86 -19.08 6.29
C VAL A 164 -7.93 -18.78 7.47
N LYS A 165 -6.64 -18.96 7.27
CA LYS A 165 -5.60 -18.59 8.25
C LYS A 165 -4.37 -18.05 7.54
N MET A 166 -3.79 -16.96 8.02
CA MET A 166 -2.51 -16.49 7.51
C MET A 166 -1.34 -17.37 7.99
N SER A 167 -0.52 -17.81 7.05
CA SER A 167 0.57 -18.77 7.22
C SER A 167 1.92 -18.13 6.91
N GLN A 168 3.00 -18.77 7.38
CA GLN A 168 4.36 -18.34 7.10
C GLN A 168 4.81 -18.84 5.73
N TRP A 169 5.42 -17.97 4.93
CA TRP A 169 6.17 -18.41 3.75
C TRP A 169 7.42 -19.20 4.14
N ASP A 170 7.60 -20.37 3.54
CA ASP A 170 8.92 -21.00 3.46
C ASP A 170 9.63 -20.44 2.23
N THR A 171 10.57 -19.52 2.42
CA THR A 171 11.27 -18.88 1.29
C THR A 171 12.29 -19.81 0.65
N SER A 172 12.67 -20.92 1.28
CA SER A 172 13.65 -21.87 0.74
C SER A 172 13.16 -22.59 -0.51
N VAL A 173 11.83 -22.73 -0.66
CA VAL A 173 11.19 -23.41 -1.80
C VAL A 173 10.91 -22.47 -2.97
N LEU A 174 11.11 -21.15 -2.80
CA LEU A 174 10.76 -20.14 -3.80
C LEU A 174 11.84 -19.92 -4.86
N GLY A 175 13.07 -20.39 -4.65
CA GLY A 175 14.18 -20.21 -5.59
C GLY A 175 14.44 -18.72 -5.87
N SER A 176 14.26 -18.29 -7.12
CA SER A 176 14.41 -16.89 -7.55
C SER A 176 13.11 -16.08 -7.49
N MET A 177 12.01 -16.68 -7.04
CA MET A 177 10.73 -16.00 -6.87
C MET A 177 10.68 -15.30 -5.51
N THR A 178 9.84 -14.27 -5.41
CA THR A 178 9.55 -13.60 -4.15
C THR A 178 8.05 -13.59 -3.88
N PRO A 179 7.62 -13.62 -2.60
CA PRO A 179 6.24 -13.38 -2.26
C PRO A 179 5.75 -12.02 -2.76
N ALA A 180 4.53 -11.98 -3.27
CA ALA A 180 3.81 -10.77 -3.68
C ALA A 180 2.54 -10.53 -2.85
N GLY A 181 2.33 -11.34 -1.80
CA GLY A 181 1.21 -11.26 -0.90
C GLY A 181 1.33 -12.22 0.29
N PRO A 182 0.39 -12.15 1.25
CA PRO A 182 0.26 -13.14 2.32
C PRO A 182 0.10 -14.56 1.78
N LEU A 183 0.58 -15.54 2.55
CA LEU A 183 0.27 -16.95 2.33
C LEU A 183 -0.96 -17.31 3.17
N PHE A 184 -1.96 -17.91 2.56
CA PHE A 184 -3.19 -18.33 3.24
C PHE A 184 -3.33 -19.84 3.24
N SER A 185 -3.54 -20.40 4.43
CA SER A 185 -4.13 -21.73 4.55
C SER A 185 -5.64 -21.59 4.45
N ILE A 186 -6.21 -22.24 3.44
CA ILE A 186 -7.64 -22.24 3.15
C ILE A 186 -8.11 -23.69 3.27
N SER A 187 -9.33 -23.90 3.76
CA SER A 187 -9.95 -25.21 3.79
C SER A 187 -11.43 -25.05 3.44
N CYS A 188 -11.78 -25.51 2.24
CA CYS A 188 -13.16 -25.71 1.82
C CYS A 188 -13.23 -26.45 0.49
N PRO A 189 -13.97 -27.56 0.39
CA PRO A 189 -14.08 -28.28 -0.87
C PRO A 189 -15.06 -27.65 -1.87
N ALA A 190 -15.90 -26.72 -1.43
CA ALA A 190 -16.91 -26.09 -2.28
C ALA A 190 -16.40 -24.85 -3.03
N VAL A 191 -15.12 -24.48 -2.87
CA VAL A 191 -14.50 -23.36 -3.58
C VAL A 191 -14.17 -23.77 -5.01
N LEU A 192 -14.67 -23.01 -5.98
CA LEU A 192 -14.39 -23.18 -7.41
C LEU A 192 -13.23 -22.29 -7.86
N GLN A 193 -13.27 -21.02 -7.45
CA GLN A 193 -12.32 -19.99 -7.84
C GLN A 193 -11.96 -19.13 -6.63
N LEU A 194 -10.71 -18.68 -6.61
CA LEU A 194 -10.15 -17.82 -5.57
C LEU A 194 -9.63 -16.54 -6.21
N HIS A 195 -9.94 -15.40 -5.59
CA HIS A 195 -9.33 -14.11 -5.96
C HIS A 195 -8.42 -13.66 -4.82
N LEU A 196 -7.14 -13.50 -5.15
CA LEU A 196 -6.08 -13.12 -4.21
C LEU A 196 -5.76 -11.62 -4.36
N PRO A 197 -5.81 -10.82 -3.29
CA PRO A 197 -5.52 -9.40 -3.38
C PRO A 197 -4.02 -9.16 -3.68
N HIS A 198 -3.73 -8.26 -4.62
CA HIS A 198 -2.39 -7.74 -4.88
C HIS A 198 -2.32 -6.23 -4.65
N CYS A 199 -1.10 -5.71 -4.61
CA CYS A 199 -0.81 -4.31 -4.39
C CYS A 199 0.14 -3.72 -5.44
N MET A 200 0.32 -4.39 -6.57
CA MET A 200 1.18 -3.89 -7.66
C MET A 200 0.64 -2.56 -8.21
N CYS A 201 1.54 -1.61 -8.48
CA CYS A 201 1.18 -0.35 -9.16
C CYS A 201 1.31 -0.44 -10.69
N ASP A 202 1.96 -1.49 -11.20
CA ASP A 202 2.27 -1.68 -12.61
C ASP A 202 1.48 -2.88 -13.15
N ASP A 203 0.68 -2.64 -14.19
CA ASP A 203 -0.14 -3.67 -14.83
C ASP A 203 0.69 -4.63 -15.71
N GLU A 204 1.95 -4.28 -16.02
CA GLU A 204 2.89 -5.16 -16.73
C GLU A 204 3.55 -6.20 -15.81
N GLU A 205 3.41 -6.08 -14.49
CA GLU A 205 4.02 -7.03 -13.55
C GLU A 205 3.27 -8.37 -13.56
N VAL A 206 3.96 -9.42 -14.03
CA VAL A 206 3.38 -10.76 -14.13
C VAL A 206 3.40 -11.46 -12.78
N LEU A 207 2.23 -11.51 -12.14
CA LEU A 207 1.99 -12.30 -10.93
C LEU A 207 1.70 -13.77 -11.27
N SER A 208 2.05 -14.66 -10.35
CA SER A 208 1.68 -16.07 -10.37
C SER A 208 1.21 -16.52 -9.00
N VAL A 209 0.54 -17.67 -8.93
CA VAL A 209 0.03 -18.22 -7.67
C VAL A 209 0.86 -19.44 -7.30
N ALA A 210 1.42 -19.46 -6.09
CA ALA A 210 1.96 -20.68 -5.50
C ALA A 210 0.84 -21.43 -4.78
N HIS A 211 0.66 -22.70 -5.10
CA HIS A 211 -0.27 -23.60 -4.44
C HIS A 211 0.50 -24.80 -3.87
N PHE A 212 0.38 -25.06 -2.57
CA PHE A 212 1.08 -26.16 -1.93
C PHE A 212 0.13 -27.31 -1.61
N THR A 213 0.28 -28.43 -2.32
CA THR A 213 -0.54 -29.64 -2.12
C THR A 213 0.36 -30.82 -1.81
N GLY A 214 0.05 -31.61 -0.77
CA GLY A 214 0.85 -32.80 -0.44
C GLY A 214 2.32 -32.52 -0.12
N GLY A 215 2.66 -31.29 0.30
CA GLY A 215 4.03 -30.88 0.61
C GLY A 215 4.85 -30.39 -0.59
N THR A 216 4.28 -30.36 -1.81
CA THR A 216 4.95 -29.82 -3.00
C THR A 216 4.32 -28.50 -3.43
N MET A 217 5.14 -27.61 -3.98
CA MET A 217 4.68 -26.33 -4.56
C MET A 217 4.39 -26.49 -6.05
N GLU A 218 3.21 -26.10 -6.47
CA GLU A 218 2.81 -25.93 -7.87
C GLU A 218 2.66 -24.43 -8.18
N ILE A 219 3.12 -24.01 -9.37
CA ILE A 219 2.91 -22.64 -9.85
C ILE A 219 1.68 -22.64 -10.77
N VAL A 220 0.60 -22.01 -10.30
CA VAL A 220 -0.64 -21.86 -11.03
C VAL A 220 -0.66 -20.50 -11.73
N LYS A 221 -0.93 -20.51 -13.04
CA LYS A 221 -1.06 -19.27 -13.81
C LYS A 221 -2.41 -18.61 -13.54
N PRO A 222 -2.45 -17.28 -13.34
CA PRO A 222 -3.71 -16.56 -13.23
C PRO A 222 -4.59 -16.73 -14.47
N LEU A 223 -5.91 -16.78 -14.27
CA LEU A 223 -6.88 -16.62 -15.34
C LEU A 223 -6.98 -15.17 -15.79
N LYS A 224 -6.97 -14.26 -14.81
CA LYS A 224 -7.07 -12.82 -15.00
C LYS A 224 -6.40 -12.11 -13.83
N THR A 225 -5.74 -11.01 -14.12
CA THR A 225 -5.31 -10.03 -13.11
C THR A 225 -6.16 -8.77 -13.32
N THR A 226 -6.75 -8.28 -12.24
CA THR A 226 -7.53 -7.03 -12.22
C THR A 226 -6.69 -5.91 -11.60
N ALA A 227 -7.27 -4.75 -11.31
CA ALA A 227 -6.53 -3.68 -10.62
C ALA A 227 -6.18 -4.01 -9.16
N SER A 228 -6.86 -5.00 -8.55
CA SER A 228 -6.71 -5.31 -7.11
C SER A 228 -6.60 -6.80 -6.79
N HIS A 229 -7.01 -7.69 -7.69
CA HIS A 229 -7.03 -9.13 -7.46
C HIS A 229 -6.49 -9.95 -8.63
N VAL A 230 -5.83 -11.05 -8.28
CA VAL A 230 -5.45 -12.15 -9.17
C VAL A 230 -6.49 -13.26 -9.05
N VAL A 231 -7.11 -13.64 -10.16
CA VAL A 231 -8.17 -14.65 -10.23
C VAL A 231 -7.58 -15.99 -10.66
N VAL A 232 -7.85 -17.06 -9.90
CA VAL A 232 -7.31 -18.40 -10.16
C VAL A 232 -8.31 -19.51 -9.84
N ASN A 233 -8.35 -20.55 -10.68
CA ASN A 233 -9.12 -21.76 -10.41
C ASN A 233 -8.26 -22.75 -9.60
N ILE A 234 -8.51 -22.82 -8.30
CA ILE A 234 -7.88 -23.80 -7.41
C ILE A 234 -9.01 -24.49 -6.65
N PRO A 235 -9.55 -25.61 -7.17
CA PRO A 235 -10.53 -26.38 -6.42
C PRO A 235 -9.86 -26.97 -5.18
N ASN A 236 -10.59 -26.99 -4.05
CA ASN A 236 -10.08 -27.48 -2.76
C ASN A 236 -8.74 -26.83 -2.35
N PRO A 237 -8.65 -25.49 -2.29
CA PRO A 237 -7.39 -24.82 -1.98
C PRO A 237 -6.91 -25.24 -0.58
N SER A 238 -5.60 -25.44 -0.44
CA SER A 238 -4.94 -25.81 0.82
C SER A 238 -4.08 -24.67 1.35
N LEU A 239 -2.96 -24.37 0.70
CA LEU A 239 -2.03 -23.32 1.09
C LEU A 239 -1.64 -22.56 -0.19
N VAL A 240 -2.05 -21.31 -0.26
CA VAL A 240 -2.02 -20.50 -1.50
C VAL A 240 -1.50 -19.10 -1.24
N GLY A 241 -0.72 -18.56 -2.16
CA GLY A 241 -0.19 -17.20 -2.05
C GLY A 241 0.34 -16.66 -3.36
N LEU A 242 0.43 -15.34 -3.49
CA LEU A 242 0.96 -14.70 -4.69
C LEU A 242 2.48 -14.71 -4.68
N ILE A 243 3.06 -14.99 -5.83
CA ILE A 243 4.50 -14.92 -6.10
C ILE A 243 4.76 -14.12 -7.36
N ARG A 244 5.98 -13.61 -7.48
CA ARG A 244 6.46 -12.89 -8.67
C ARG A 244 7.88 -13.27 -9.00
N CYS A 245 8.21 -13.20 -10.29
CA CYS A 245 9.54 -13.53 -10.80
C CYS A 245 10.52 -12.37 -10.64
N GLY A 246 11.70 -12.66 -10.09
CA GLY A 246 12.83 -11.73 -10.08
C GLY A 246 12.86 -10.76 -8.90
N LEU A 247 13.96 -10.01 -8.82
CA LEU A 247 14.24 -9.01 -7.78
C LEU A 247 13.58 -7.66 -8.11
N SER A 248 12.29 -7.68 -8.46
CA SER A 248 11.58 -6.45 -8.82
C SER A 248 11.48 -5.52 -7.60
N THR A 249 12.04 -4.33 -7.72
CA THR A 249 11.91 -3.22 -6.75
C THR A 249 10.79 -2.26 -7.16
N LEU A 250 9.86 -2.73 -8.00
CA LEU A 250 8.75 -1.94 -8.48
C LEU A 250 7.93 -1.40 -7.30
N PRO A 251 7.42 -0.16 -7.41
CA PRO A 251 6.57 0.39 -6.38
C PRO A 251 5.30 -0.44 -6.19
N VAL A 252 4.89 -0.58 -4.93
CA VAL A 252 3.66 -1.26 -4.53
C VAL A 252 2.80 -0.31 -3.70
N GLN A 253 1.48 -0.42 -3.87
CA GLN A 253 0.51 0.18 -2.98
C GLN A 253 0.77 -0.33 -1.57
N SER A 254 0.93 0.60 -0.65
CA SER A 254 1.37 0.37 0.72
C SER A 254 0.48 1.15 1.68
N ARG A 255 0.61 0.85 2.97
CA ARG A 255 -0.10 1.51 4.05
C ARG A 255 0.84 1.84 5.20
N VAL A 256 0.58 2.97 5.84
CA VAL A 256 1.13 3.36 7.13
C VAL A 256 0.08 3.09 8.21
N LEU A 257 0.39 2.21 9.15
CA LEU A 257 -0.48 1.93 10.30
C LEU A 257 0.15 2.47 11.58
N LEU A 258 -0.69 3.08 12.42
CA LEU A 258 -0.29 3.76 13.65
C LEU A 258 -0.94 3.09 14.84
N PHE A 259 -0.13 2.72 15.83
CA PHE A 259 -0.61 2.11 17.07
C PHE A 259 -0.02 2.85 18.27
N LEU A 260 -0.89 3.41 19.10
CA LEU A 260 -0.53 4.04 20.36
C LEU A 260 -0.46 2.99 21.46
N CYS A 261 0.75 2.67 21.91
CA CYS A 261 0.99 1.76 23.03
C CYS A 261 0.97 2.55 24.35
N PRO A 262 0.10 2.22 25.31
CA PRO A 262 0.13 2.84 26.63
C PRO A 262 1.39 2.44 27.41
N GLN A 263 1.96 3.37 28.19
CA GLN A 263 3.03 3.05 29.13
C GLN A 263 2.45 2.58 30.48
N GLY A 264 2.27 1.27 30.65
CA GLY A 264 1.93 0.68 31.95
C GLY A 264 0.71 1.28 32.64
N ASN A 265 0.73 1.33 33.99
CA ASN A 265 -0.35 1.83 34.84
C ASN A 265 -0.25 3.34 35.15
N THR A 266 0.61 4.09 34.46
CA THR A 266 0.80 5.53 34.71
C THR A 266 0.18 6.36 33.59
N ASN A 267 -0.38 7.52 33.95
CA ASN A 267 -0.92 8.51 33.00
C ASN A 267 0.19 9.24 32.21
N GLN A 268 1.24 8.52 31.81
CA GLN A 268 2.39 9.06 31.08
C GLN A 268 2.36 8.66 29.60
N ASN A 269 2.97 9.50 28.79
CA ASN A 269 2.93 9.43 27.34
C ASN A 269 3.43 8.08 26.79
N GLY A 270 2.64 7.52 25.87
CA GLY A 270 2.86 6.19 25.28
C GLY A 270 4.01 6.09 24.27
N MET A 271 4.12 4.94 23.63
CA MET A 271 4.97 4.73 22.45
C MET A 271 4.10 4.67 21.20
N LEU A 272 4.43 5.44 20.16
CA LEU A 272 3.77 5.32 18.87
C LEU A 272 4.54 4.34 17.98
N ASN A 273 3.92 3.19 17.72
CA ASN A 273 4.41 2.21 16.77
C ASN A 273 3.90 2.57 15.36
N VAL A 274 4.82 2.68 14.40
CA VAL A 274 4.52 2.99 13.00
C VAL A 274 4.94 1.81 12.12
N PHE A 275 4.00 1.24 11.38
CA PHE A 275 4.23 0.12 10.48
C PHE A 275 4.13 0.58 9.03
N LEU A 276 5.12 0.20 8.21
CA LEU A 276 5.05 0.30 6.76
C LEU A 276 4.78 -1.10 6.19
N LEU A 277 3.62 -1.31 5.58
CA LEU A 277 3.21 -2.62 5.08
C LEU A 277 2.64 -2.51 3.66
N PRO A 278 2.80 -3.54 2.82
CA PRO A 278 2.04 -3.64 1.57
C PRO A 278 0.53 -3.60 1.83
N LYS A 279 -0.24 -3.00 0.92
CA LYS A 279 -1.69 -2.80 1.09
C LYS A 279 -2.49 -4.10 1.19
N ASN A 280 -2.00 -5.17 0.55
CA ASN A 280 -2.64 -6.49 0.56
C ASN A 280 -2.29 -7.32 1.82
N VAL A 281 -1.62 -6.74 2.82
CA VAL A 281 -1.56 -7.31 4.17
C VAL A 281 -2.86 -7.01 4.91
N PRO A 282 -3.59 -8.03 5.43
CA PRO A 282 -4.81 -7.82 6.20
C PRO A 282 -4.56 -6.95 7.43
N THR A 283 -5.20 -5.78 7.51
CA THR A 283 -5.02 -4.85 8.64
C THR A 283 -5.42 -5.48 9.97
N PHE A 284 -6.43 -6.35 9.97
CA PHE A 284 -6.88 -7.06 11.16
C PHE A 284 -5.78 -7.95 11.77
N GLU A 285 -4.92 -8.59 10.97
CA GLU A 285 -3.80 -9.41 11.48
C GLU A 285 -2.80 -8.56 12.27
N VAL A 286 -2.57 -7.32 11.84
CA VAL A 286 -1.68 -6.37 12.52
C VAL A 286 -2.33 -5.87 13.81
N ILE A 287 -3.62 -5.56 13.76
CA ILE A 287 -4.38 -5.12 14.95
C ILE A 287 -4.41 -6.23 16.01
N ASP A 288 -4.65 -7.49 15.63
CA ASP A 288 -4.67 -8.63 16.55
C ASP A 288 -3.31 -8.85 17.23
N GLN A 289 -2.20 -8.54 16.55
CA GLN A 289 -0.84 -8.62 17.10
C GLN A 289 -0.48 -7.44 18.00
N GLN A 290 -1.15 -6.30 17.86
CA GLN A 290 -0.97 -5.10 18.68
C GLN A 290 -2.03 -5.00 19.80
N LYS A 291 -2.53 -6.13 20.30
CA LYS A 291 -3.45 -6.18 21.45
C LYS A 291 -2.88 -5.40 22.64
N GLY A 292 -3.66 -4.44 23.13
CA GLY A 292 -3.26 -3.52 24.20
C GLY A 292 -2.85 -2.14 23.71
N SER A 293 -2.67 -1.96 22.39
CA SER A 293 -2.45 -0.66 21.77
C SER A 293 -3.72 -0.14 21.12
N THR A 294 -3.87 1.19 21.05
CA THR A 294 -4.97 1.84 20.34
C THR A 294 -4.58 2.06 18.88
N PHE A 295 -5.34 1.49 17.95
CA PHE A 295 -5.17 1.75 16.52
C PHE A 295 -5.66 3.16 16.18
N ILE A 296 -4.80 3.98 15.57
CA ILE A 296 -5.16 5.34 15.15
C ILE A 296 -5.55 5.29 13.67
N GLN A 297 -6.83 5.51 13.38
CA GLN A 297 -7.33 5.55 12.02
C GLN A 297 -6.95 6.87 11.33
N THR A 298 -6.18 6.78 10.24
CA THR A 298 -5.71 7.93 9.47
C THR A 298 -5.74 7.63 7.97
N SER A 299 -5.47 8.63 7.12
CA SER A 299 -5.15 8.38 5.71
C SER A 299 -3.89 7.53 5.62
N SER A 300 -4.04 6.22 5.45
CA SER A 300 -2.90 5.29 5.55
C SER A 300 -2.19 5.04 4.22
N GLU A 301 -2.84 5.29 3.09
CA GLU A 301 -2.36 4.83 1.77
C GLU A 301 -1.12 5.59 1.30
N CYS A 302 -0.14 4.86 0.76
CA CYS A 302 1.04 5.42 0.12
C CYS A 302 1.59 4.44 -0.92
N THR A 303 2.65 4.84 -1.63
CA THR A 303 3.35 3.96 -2.58
C THR A 303 4.80 3.85 -2.16
N LEU A 304 5.26 2.61 -1.92
CA LEU A 304 6.62 2.32 -1.46
C LEU A 304 7.28 1.30 -2.39
N SER A 305 8.59 1.39 -2.56
CA SER A 305 9.39 0.48 -3.37
C SER A 305 10.20 -0.46 -2.47
N PRO A 306 10.04 -1.79 -2.62
CA PRO A 306 10.87 -2.76 -1.90
C PRO A 306 12.37 -2.51 -2.14
N GLY A 307 13.16 -2.59 -1.08
CA GLY A 307 14.60 -2.35 -1.09
C GLY A 307 15.02 -0.89 -0.84
N ARG A 308 14.09 0.08 -0.92
CA ARG A 308 14.40 1.49 -0.66
C ARG A 308 14.40 1.83 0.82
N LYS A 309 15.15 2.89 1.16
CA LYS A 309 15.19 3.45 2.52
C LYS A 309 14.20 4.60 2.68
N TYR A 310 13.39 4.51 3.72
CA TYR A 310 12.46 5.54 4.14
C TYR A 310 12.84 6.07 5.52
N GLY A 311 12.66 7.38 5.74
CA GLY A 311 12.81 7.97 7.08
C GLY A 311 11.51 8.60 7.54
N LEU A 312 11.22 8.47 8.84
CA LEU A 312 10.10 9.14 9.48
C LEU A 312 10.59 10.47 10.07
N CYS A 313 9.94 11.55 9.66
CA CYS A 313 10.06 12.86 10.27
C CYS A 313 8.84 13.11 11.16
N CYS A 314 9.09 13.56 12.38
CA CYS A 314 8.09 14.06 13.30
C CYS A 314 8.33 15.56 13.45
N GLU A 315 7.44 16.38 12.91
CA GLU A 315 7.48 17.82 13.07
C GLU A 315 6.57 18.22 14.24
N LEU A 316 7.16 18.94 15.21
CA LEU A 316 6.48 19.54 16.35
C LEU A 316 6.54 21.06 16.22
N VAL A 317 5.81 21.76 17.09
CA VAL A 317 5.78 23.23 17.08
C VAL A 317 7.18 23.84 17.24
N ASP A 318 8.04 23.23 18.07
CA ASP A 318 9.32 23.82 18.46
C ASP A 318 10.57 23.11 17.91
N TYR A 319 10.44 21.88 17.37
CA TYR A 319 11.56 21.13 16.77
C TYR A 319 11.09 19.96 15.91
N ASN A 320 11.99 19.48 15.05
CA ASN A 320 11.77 18.31 14.20
C ASN A 320 12.61 17.13 14.70
N LEU A 321 11.94 16.00 14.95
CA LEU A 321 12.58 14.73 15.29
C LEU A 321 12.69 13.86 14.03
N HIS A 322 13.93 13.59 13.61
CA HIS A 322 14.22 12.69 12.50
C HIS A 322 14.62 11.31 13.02
N LEU A 323 13.81 10.29 12.72
CA LEU A 323 14.15 8.91 13.07
C LEU A 323 15.11 8.31 12.02
N LYS A 324 15.91 7.34 12.48
CA LYS A 324 16.83 6.60 11.63
C LYS A 324 16.07 5.92 10.49
N SER A 325 16.58 6.07 9.26
CA SER A 325 15.97 5.47 8.09
C SER A 325 15.97 3.93 8.15
N ARG A 326 14.93 3.33 7.57
CA ARG A 326 14.69 1.89 7.52
C ARG A 326 14.43 1.46 6.08
N THR A 327 14.90 0.27 5.73
CA THR A 327 14.60 -0.33 4.43
C THR A 327 13.20 -0.92 4.45
N PHE A 328 12.38 -0.57 3.45
CA PHE A 328 11.09 -1.21 3.25
C PHE A 328 11.31 -2.51 2.46
N HIS A 329 11.02 -3.65 3.07
CA HIS A 329 11.20 -4.96 2.44
C HIS A 329 9.93 -5.51 1.78
N GLY A 330 8.76 -4.97 2.11
CA GLY A 330 7.48 -5.55 1.69
C GLY A 330 7.26 -6.94 2.27
N ASP A 331 7.49 -7.12 3.57
CA ASP A 331 7.41 -8.43 4.22
C ASP A 331 5.95 -8.90 4.35
N PHE A 332 5.72 -10.17 4.02
CA PHE A 332 4.45 -10.88 4.18
C PHE A 332 4.51 -11.92 5.30
N SER A 333 5.55 -11.85 6.13
CA SER A 333 5.67 -12.60 7.35
C SER A 333 4.52 -12.24 8.29
N PRO A 334 3.75 -13.22 8.77
CA PRO A 334 2.65 -13.01 9.72
C PRO A 334 3.08 -12.61 11.13
N ASN A 335 4.33 -12.19 11.37
CA ASN A 335 4.79 -11.60 12.62
C ASN A 335 5.27 -10.17 12.32
N PHE A 336 4.39 -9.19 12.46
CA PHE A 336 4.68 -7.81 12.07
C PHE A 336 5.40 -7.06 13.19
N LEU A 337 6.51 -6.43 12.86
CA LEU A 337 7.26 -5.56 13.77
C LEU A 337 7.12 -4.10 13.34
N PRO A 338 7.05 -3.15 14.28
CA PRO A 338 6.98 -1.74 13.94
C PRO A 338 8.24 -1.32 13.17
N THR A 339 8.04 -0.60 12.08
CA THR A 339 9.15 -0.05 11.29
C THR A 339 9.82 1.10 12.04
N PHE A 340 9.02 1.94 12.68
CA PHE A 340 9.49 3.01 13.55
C PHE A 340 8.75 2.98 14.89
N GLN A 341 9.43 3.44 15.93
CA GLN A 341 8.86 3.62 17.25
C GLN A 341 9.22 5.03 17.71
N VAL A 342 8.22 5.82 18.05
CA VAL A 342 8.39 7.20 18.51
C VAL A 342 8.02 7.26 19.99
N ASN A 343 8.97 7.66 20.83
CA ASN A 343 8.69 7.93 22.24
C ASN A 343 7.91 9.24 22.35
N LEU A 344 6.68 9.20 22.87
CA LEU A 344 5.83 10.38 23.04
C LEU A 344 6.18 11.18 24.31
N GLU A 345 7.02 10.65 25.22
CA GLU A 345 7.59 11.45 26.32
C GLU A 345 8.45 12.59 25.76
N CYS A 346 9.12 12.37 24.63
CA CYS A 346 9.86 13.41 23.92
C CYS A 346 8.95 14.43 23.23
N ILE A 347 7.64 14.41 23.46
CA ILE A 347 6.61 15.16 22.70
C ILE A 347 5.53 15.73 23.66
N SER A 348 5.78 15.73 24.98
CA SER A 348 4.77 15.97 26.03
C SER A 348 3.94 17.25 25.92
N ASP A 349 4.48 18.28 25.28
CA ASP A 349 3.87 19.62 25.27
C ASP A 349 3.14 19.92 23.94
N ALA A 350 3.26 19.03 22.95
CA ALA A 350 2.66 19.20 21.63
C ALA A 350 1.22 18.63 21.60
N LYS A 351 0.25 19.46 21.21
CA LYS A 351 -1.15 19.04 20.99
C LYS A 351 -1.33 18.19 19.73
N ASN A 352 -0.51 18.46 18.72
CA ASN A 352 -0.53 17.82 17.42
C ASN A 352 0.90 17.47 17.00
N MET A 353 1.05 16.32 16.36
CA MET A 353 2.30 15.83 15.82
C MET A 353 2.14 15.57 14.32
N ASN A 354 2.96 16.25 13.50
CA ASN A 354 2.96 16.02 12.06
C ASN A 354 3.96 14.93 11.72
N LEU A 355 3.46 13.80 11.24
CA LEU A 355 4.26 12.70 10.74
C LEU A 355 4.42 12.83 9.24
N THR A 356 5.66 12.75 8.76
CA THR A 356 5.97 12.71 7.33
C THR A 356 6.91 11.55 7.03
N LEU A 357 6.56 10.73 6.06
CA LEU A 357 7.43 9.68 5.53
C LEU A 357 8.18 10.19 4.30
N LEU A 358 9.52 10.09 4.35
CA LEU A 358 10.42 10.60 3.33
C LEU A 358 11.13 9.45 2.62
N ASP A 359 11.10 9.43 1.29
CA ASP A 359 11.92 8.52 0.48
C ASP A 359 13.34 9.08 0.37
N ARG A 360 14.29 8.40 1.01
CA ARG A 360 15.68 8.84 1.12
C ARG A 360 16.46 8.69 -0.18
N GLU A 361 15.95 7.92 -1.14
CA GLU A 361 16.58 7.72 -2.45
C GLU A 361 16.12 8.74 -3.49
N THR A 362 15.09 9.53 -3.17
CA THR A 362 14.51 10.54 -4.07
C THR A 362 14.64 11.96 -3.52
N ASN A 363 15.79 12.26 -2.90
CA ASN A 363 16.08 13.57 -2.30
C ASN A 363 15.01 14.00 -1.28
N ASP A 364 14.66 13.08 -0.38
CA ASP A 364 13.66 13.28 0.69
C ASP A 364 12.27 13.68 0.17
N GLN A 365 11.84 13.11 -0.95
CA GLN A 365 10.48 13.29 -1.42
C GLN A 365 9.49 12.77 -0.36
N LYS A 366 8.49 13.59 -0.03
CA LYS A 366 7.37 13.18 0.83
C LYS A 366 6.51 12.14 0.10
N VAL A 367 6.36 10.96 0.68
CA VAL A 367 5.52 9.88 0.14
C VAL A 367 4.25 9.65 0.96
N TRP A 368 4.19 10.21 2.17
CA TRP A 368 3.03 10.15 3.06
C TRP A 368 3.15 11.21 4.14
N GLU A 369 2.04 11.81 4.56
CA GLU A 369 1.97 12.73 5.69
C GLU A 369 0.64 12.60 6.44
N CYS A 370 0.67 12.83 7.76
CA CYS A 370 -0.51 12.78 8.61
C CYS A 370 -0.32 13.62 9.88
N VAL A 371 -1.38 14.28 10.33
CA VAL A 371 -1.43 14.93 11.64
C VAL A 371 -2.02 13.94 12.65
N VAL A 372 -1.33 13.71 13.75
CA VAL A 372 -1.82 12.88 14.87
C VAL A 372 -2.11 13.79 16.06
N GLN A 373 -3.32 13.70 16.59
CA GLN A 373 -3.71 14.38 17.82
C GLN A 373 -3.29 13.53 19.02
N THR A 374 -2.54 14.12 19.95
CA THR A 374 -2.00 13.44 21.14
C THR A 374 -2.82 13.71 22.41
N GLY A 375 -4.08 14.14 22.25
CA GLY A 375 -4.98 14.61 23.32
C GLY A 375 -6.04 13.62 23.75
#